data_AF-A0A838TG88-F1
#
_entry.id   AF-A0A838TG88-F1
#
_cell.length_a   1.000
_cell.length_b   1.000
_cell.length_c   1.000
_cell.angle_alpha   90.00
_cell.angle_beta   90.00
_cell.angle_gamma   90.00
#
_symmetry.space_group_name_H-M   'P 1'
#
loop_
_entity.id
_entity.type
_entity.pdbx_description
1 polymer ?
#
loop_
_entity_poly.entity_id
_entity_poly.type
_entity_poly.pdbx_seq_one_letter_code
_entity_poly.pdbx_strand_id
1 'polypeptide(L)'
;MENENANPGNLIDLSHIVEDGMVTYRGLPAPIICDYLSRKESRARYAPGTEFQIGKIEMVGNTGTYIDSPFHRYADGCDLSELKLESLANLECVVV
;
A
#
# COMPACT_ATOMS: atom_id res chain seq x y z
N MET A 1 6.20 -0.41 -36.21
CA MET A 1 7.55 -0.85 -35.81
C MET A 1 7.56 -0.79 -34.31
N GLU A 2 7.38 -1.94 -33.67
CA GLU A 2 7.43 -2.07 -32.22
C GLU A 2 8.88 -1.80 -31.79
N ASN A 3 9.07 -0.94 -30.78
CA ASN A 3 10.38 -0.61 -30.26
C ASN A 3 10.90 -1.80 -29.43
N GLU A 4 11.66 -2.69 -30.07
CA GLU A 4 12.32 -3.87 -29.46
C GLU A 4 13.49 -3.53 -28.52
N ASN A 5 13.58 -2.29 -27.99
CA ASN A 5 14.70 -1.84 -27.14
C ASN A 5 14.25 -1.13 -25.84
N ALA A 6 13.07 -1.49 -25.31
CA ALA A 6 12.75 -1.13 -23.93
C ALA A 6 13.56 -2.03 -22.99
N ASN A 7 14.80 -1.63 -22.68
CA ASN A 7 15.48 -2.06 -21.47
C ASN A 7 14.47 -1.89 -20.32
N PRO A 8 14.17 -2.90 -19.47
CA PRO A 8 13.20 -2.73 -18.39
C PRO A 8 13.58 -1.45 -17.65
N GLY A 9 12.73 -0.42 -17.77
CA GLY A 9 13.09 0.95 -17.41
C GLY A 9 13.67 0.94 -16.01
N ASN A 10 14.73 1.70 -15.76
CA ASN A 10 15.33 1.78 -14.43
C ASN A 10 14.26 2.25 -13.43
N LEU A 11 13.69 1.31 -12.67
CA LEU A 11 12.65 1.58 -11.68
C LEU A 11 13.33 2.05 -10.39
N ILE A 12 12.92 3.21 -9.90
CA ILE A 12 13.40 3.77 -8.63
C ILE A 12 12.24 3.71 -7.64
N ASP A 13 12.45 3.05 -6.51
CA ASP A 13 11.47 3.03 -5.43
C ASP A 13 11.54 4.34 -4.62
N LEU A 14 10.40 5.02 -4.52
CA LEU A 14 10.22 6.26 -3.75
C LEU A 14 9.36 6.03 -2.49
N SER A 15 9.16 4.76 -2.11
CA SER A 15 8.32 4.36 -0.99
C SER A 15 9.11 4.30 0.32
N HIS A 16 8.49 4.75 1.41
CA HIS A 16 8.98 4.50 2.76
C HIS A 16 8.53 3.13 3.26
N ILE A 17 9.41 2.42 3.98
CA ILE A 17 9.04 1.21 4.72
C ILE A 17 8.07 1.60 5.84
N VAL A 18 6.97 0.85 5.99
CA VAL A 18 6.00 0.98 7.09
C VAL A 18 6.18 -0.18 8.05
N GLU A 19 6.37 0.11 9.32
CA GLU A 19 6.63 -0.86 10.38
C GLU A 19 5.54 -0.82 11.47
N ASP A 20 5.38 -1.92 12.19
CA ASP A 20 4.50 -1.99 13.36
C ASP A 20 4.91 -0.94 14.40
N GLY A 21 3.96 -0.15 14.88
CA GLY A 21 4.21 0.92 15.85
C GLY A 21 4.96 2.14 15.30
N MET A 22 5.23 2.22 13.99
CA MET A 22 5.88 3.37 13.38
C MET A 22 5.01 4.63 13.50
N VAL A 23 5.51 5.66 14.19
CA VAL A 23 4.82 6.96 14.26
C VAL A 23 5.23 7.81 13.07
N THR A 24 4.34 7.94 12.08
CA THR A 24 4.54 8.75 10.87
C THR A 24 4.08 10.19 11.04
N TYR A 25 3.06 10.43 11.87
CA TYR A 25 2.52 11.75 12.17
C TYR A 25 2.19 11.88 13.66
N ARG A 26 2.68 12.94 14.30
CA ARG A 26 2.44 13.17 15.73
C ARG A 26 0.96 13.40 15.99
N GLY A 27 0.36 12.54 16.82
CA GLY A 27 -1.05 12.63 17.22
C GLY A 27 -1.98 11.71 16.45
N LEU A 28 -1.50 10.98 15.44
CA LEU A 28 -2.24 9.90 14.81
C LEU A 28 -1.84 8.54 15.38
N PRO A 29 -2.76 7.55 15.40
CA PRO A 29 -2.42 6.18 15.77
C PRO A 29 -1.31 5.61 14.86
N ALA A 30 -0.35 4.92 15.47
CA ALA A 30 0.64 4.17 14.72
C ALA A 30 0.00 2.91 14.07
N PRO A 31 0.55 2.40 12.96
CA PRO A 31 0.11 1.14 12.37
C PRO A 31 0.23 -0.02 13.34
N ILE A 32 -0.73 -0.94 13.27
CA ILE A 32 -0.67 -2.25 13.92
C ILE A 32 -0.56 -3.30 12.82
N ILE A 33 0.55 -4.01 12.79
CA ILE A 33 0.85 -5.08 11.82
C ILE A 33 1.03 -6.37 12.59
N CYS A 34 0.07 -7.29 12.48
CA CYS A 34 0.07 -8.54 13.24
C CYS A 34 -0.51 -9.72 12.44
N ASP A 35 -0.46 -10.92 13.02
CA ASP A 35 -1.17 -12.07 12.45
C ASP A 35 -2.68 -11.95 12.74
N TYR A 36 -3.51 -12.09 11.71
CA TYR A 36 -4.90 -12.51 11.86
C TYR A 36 -4.99 -14.04 12.05
N LEU A 37 -4.16 -14.76 11.30
CA LEU A 37 -3.96 -16.20 11.44
C LEU A 37 -2.47 -16.51 11.30
N SER A 38 -1.84 -16.97 12.37
CA SER A 38 -0.44 -17.38 12.30
C SER A 38 -0.28 -18.71 11.55
N ARG A 39 0.93 -18.96 11.00
CA ARG A 39 1.26 -20.26 10.38
C ARG A 39 0.97 -21.43 11.31
N LYS A 40 1.32 -21.29 12.58
CA LYS A 40 1.11 -22.32 13.61
C LYS A 40 -0.37 -22.61 13.81
N GLU A 41 -1.19 -21.59 13.96
CA GLU A 41 -2.64 -21.73 14.16
C GLU A 41 -3.34 -22.28 12.91
N SER A 42 -2.83 -21.96 11.71
CA SER A 42 -3.40 -22.44 10.46
C SER A 42 -3.40 -23.97 10.35
N ARG A 43 -2.42 -24.66 10.95
CA ARG A 43 -2.32 -26.13 10.93
C ARG A 43 -3.51 -26.83 11.57
N ALA A 44 -4.21 -26.17 12.48
CA ALA A 44 -5.43 -26.70 13.09
C ALA A 44 -6.67 -26.55 12.18
N ARG A 45 -6.57 -25.74 11.12
CA ARG A 45 -7.66 -25.44 10.17
C ARG A 45 -7.52 -26.19 8.85
N TYR A 46 -6.29 -26.46 8.42
CA TYR A 46 -5.98 -27.05 7.12
C TYR A 46 -5.45 -28.48 7.24
N ALA A 47 -5.48 -29.20 6.11
CA ALA A 47 -4.99 -30.57 6.03
C ALA A 47 -3.48 -30.65 6.39
N PRO A 48 -3.01 -31.79 6.92
CA PRO A 48 -1.60 -31.99 7.22
C PRO A 48 -0.70 -31.65 6.03
N GLY A 49 0.40 -30.94 6.28
CA GLY A 49 1.31 -30.45 5.25
C GLY A 49 0.89 -29.13 4.58
N THR A 50 -0.25 -28.54 4.98
CA THR A 50 -0.72 -27.23 4.48
C THR A 50 -0.72 -26.20 5.60
N GLU A 51 -0.07 -25.05 5.40
CA GLU A 51 -0.07 -23.93 6.34
C GLU A 51 -0.11 -22.58 5.61
N PHE A 52 -0.74 -21.60 6.25
CA PHE A 52 -0.88 -20.24 5.74
C PHE A 52 -0.61 -19.23 6.85
N GLN A 53 -0.10 -18.06 6.48
CA GLN A 53 -0.12 -16.88 7.34
C GLN A 53 -1.07 -15.86 6.71
N ILE A 54 -1.92 -15.25 7.53
CA ILE A 54 -2.80 -14.16 7.12
C ILE A 54 -2.46 -12.98 8.01
N GLY A 55 -1.86 -11.95 7.43
CA GLY A 55 -1.57 -10.69 8.12
C GLY A 55 -2.83 -9.83 8.29
N LYS A 56 -2.88 -9.07 9.37
CA LYS A 56 -3.78 -7.95 9.59
C LYS A 56 -2.96 -6.68 9.67
N ILE A 57 -3.41 -5.65 8.96
CA ILE A 57 -2.85 -4.31 9.05
C ILE A 57 -4.01 -3.38 9.42
N GLU A 58 -3.82 -2.61 10.49
CA GLU A 58 -4.70 -1.52 10.89
C GLU A 58 -3.87 -0.24 10.89
N MET A 59 -4.25 0.75 10.08
CA MET A 59 -3.47 1.97 9.91
C MET A 59 -4.34 3.13 9.45
N VAL A 60 -3.89 4.35 9.74
CA VAL A 60 -4.41 5.55 9.08
C VAL A 60 -3.87 5.60 7.65
N GLY A 61 -4.72 5.97 6.68
CA GLY A 61 -4.33 6.01 5.26
C GLY A 61 -3.14 6.92 4.97
N ASN A 62 -2.96 8.00 5.74
CA ASN A 62 -1.86 8.95 5.64
C ASN A 62 -0.55 8.45 6.31
N THR A 63 -0.26 7.16 6.21
CA THR A 63 0.94 6.52 6.78
C THR A 63 1.95 6.20 5.67
N GLY A 64 3.20 6.62 5.82
CA GLY A 64 4.27 6.31 4.88
C GLY A 64 4.17 7.12 3.58
N THR A 65 4.41 6.48 2.44
CA THR A 65 4.15 7.06 1.11
C THR A 65 2.70 6.75 0.72
N TYR A 66 1.87 7.78 0.52
CA TYR A 66 0.42 7.65 0.33
C TYR A 66 -0.12 8.60 -0.76
N ILE A 67 -1.41 8.45 -1.10
CA ILE A 67 -2.16 9.29 -2.05
C ILE A 67 -3.34 9.91 -1.31
N ASP A 68 -3.57 11.21 -1.48
CA ASP A 68 -4.81 11.88 -1.09
C ASP A 68 -5.75 12.00 -2.30
N SER A 69 -6.99 11.54 -2.14
CA SER A 69 -8.08 11.82 -3.10
C SER A 69 -8.79 13.14 -2.73
N PRO A 70 -9.56 13.75 -3.66
CA PRO A 70 -10.37 14.92 -3.36
C PRO A 70 -11.25 14.77 -2.12
N PHE A 71 -11.79 13.57 -1.88
CA PHE A 71 -12.60 13.25 -0.71
C PHE A 71 -11.90 13.54 0.63
N HIS A 72 -10.56 13.45 0.69
CA HIS A 72 -9.79 13.77 1.89
C HIS A 72 -10.08 15.19 2.40
N ARG A 73 -10.33 16.14 1.49
CA ARG A 73 -10.63 17.54 1.83
C ARG A 73 -12.08 17.93 1.59
N TYR A 74 -12.69 17.43 0.53
CA TYR A 74 -14.01 17.85 0.05
C TYR A 74 -14.98 16.68 0.17
N ALA A 75 -15.97 16.77 1.05
CA ALA A 75 -16.88 15.66 1.37
C ALA A 75 -17.66 15.09 0.17
N ASP A 76 -17.86 15.90 -0.89
CA ASP A 76 -18.52 15.46 -2.13
C ASP A 76 -17.51 15.14 -3.24
N GLY A 77 -16.21 15.15 -2.94
CA GLY A 77 -15.15 14.82 -3.88
C GLY A 77 -15.01 13.32 -4.08
N CYS A 78 -14.43 12.92 -5.21
CA CYS A 78 -14.13 11.52 -5.51
C CYS A 78 -13.23 10.88 -4.45
N ASP A 79 -13.59 9.67 -4.03
CA ASP A 79 -12.74 8.86 -3.17
C ASP A 79 -11.63 8.12 -3.96
N LEU A 80 -10.78 7.36 -3.28
CA LEU A 80 -9.68 6.62 -3.92
C LEU A 80 -10.17 5.59 -4.97
N SER A 81 -11.35 4.99 -4.76
CA SER A 81 -11.92 3.99 -5.68
C SER A 81 -12.47 4.61 -6.97
N GLU A 82 -12.73 5.92 -6.95
CA GLU A 82 -13.26 6.69 -8.08
C GLU A 82 -12.18 7.39 -8.90
N LEU A 83 -10.92 7.43 -8.42
CA LEU A 83 -9.81 8.02 -9.18
C LEU A 83 -9.52 7.20 -10.44
N LYS A 84 -9.50 7.88 -11.58
CA LYS A 84 -9.14 7.28 -12.87
C LYS A 84 -7.64 7.01 -12.92
N LEU A 85 -7.24 5.85 -13.45
CA LEU A 85 -5.82 5.44 -13.49
C LEU A 85 -4.93 6.43 -14.26
N GLU A 86 -5.46 7.09 -15.27
CA GLU A 86 -4.76 8.10 -16.06
C GLU A 86 -4.40 9.35 -15.23
N SER A 87 -4.99 9.52 -14.05
CA SER A 87 -4.63 10.57 -13.08
C SER A 87 -3.57 10.13 -12.05
N LEU A 88 -3.15 8.86 -12.08
CA LEU A 88 -2.26 8.26 -11.08
C LEU A 88 -0.99 7.65 -11.68
N ALA A 89 -1.06 7.11 -12.89
CA ALA A 89 0.00 6.28 -13.47
C ALA A 89 0.45 6.79 -14.84
N ASN A 90 1.73 6.55 -15.17
CA ASN A 90 2.35 6.93 -16.43
C ASN A 90 2.21 8.43 -16.76
N LEU A 91 2.33 9.26 -15.73
CA LEU A 91 2.35 10.71 -15.86
C LEU A 91 3.78 11.21 -16.03
N GLU A 92 3.96 12.28 -16.82
CA GLU A 92 5.21 13.02 -16.80
C GLU A 92 5.44 13.60 -15.41
N CYS A 93 6.60 13.32 -14.83
CA CYS A 93 7.00 13.82 -13.52
C CYS A 93 8.21 14.74 -13.70
N VAL A 94 8.21 15.86 -12.99
CA VAL A 94 9.33 16.81 -12.95
C VAL A 94 9.89 16.81 -11.53
N VAL A 95 11.20 16.65 -11.41
CA VAL A 95 11.94 16.88 -10.16
C VAL A 95 12.45 18.33 -10.20
N VAL A 96 12.07 19.12 -9.19
CA VAL A 96 12.42 20.56 -9.06
C VAL A 96 13.39 20.81 -7.92
#